data_AF-A0ABD7MS57-F1
#
_entry.id   AF-A0ABD7MS57-F1
#
_cell.length_a   1.000
_cell.length_b   1.000
_cell.length_c   1.000
_cell.angle_alpha   90.00
_cell.angle_beta   90.00
_cell.angle_gamma   90.00
#
_symmetry.space_group_name_H-M   'P 1'
#
loop_
_entity.id
_entity.type
_entity.pdbx_description
1 polymer ?
#
loop_
_entity_poly.entity_id
_entity_poly.type
_entity_poly.pdbx_seq_one_letter_code
_entity_poly.pdbx_strand_id
1 'polypeptide(L)'
;MNLGTGKQPLFTRNSLKGQLIVLSKRDTTPRHPGEILDADYLKPRKLSHYDLAKSLHITETMANRFIAGHIPVNDVIAFGLGHLFHESPELWVRRQEDWDLAQAAESDSD
;
A
#
# COMPACT_ATOMS: atom_id res chain seq x y z
N MET A 1 41.21 21.14 -50.56
CA MET A 1 41.70 19.88 -49.97
C MET A 1 41.78 20.04 -48.46
N ASN A 2 40.87 19.44 -47.69
CA ASN A 2 41.13 18.52 -46.56
C ASN A 2 39.77 18.05 -45.99
N LEU A 3 39.70 16.76 -45.62
CA LEU A 3 38.54 16.09 -45.03
C LEU A 3 38.50 16.32 -43.51
N GLY A 4 37.30 16.29 -42.92
CA GLY A 4 37.14 16.30 -41.46
C GLY A 4 35.72 15.95 -41.02
N THR A 5 35.55 14.72 -40.56
CA THR A 5 34.35 14.06 -40.08
C THR A 5 33.77 14.65 -38.78
N GLY A 6 32.45 14.62 -38.61
CA GLY A 6 31.82 14.85 -37.31
C GLY A 6 30.30 14.65 -37.34
N LYS A 7 29.86 13.39 -37.24
CA LYS A 7 28.45 13.03 -36.99
C LYS A 7 27.94 13.83 -35.79
N GLN A 8 26.77 14.44 -35.92
CA GLN A 8 26.03 15.01 -34.80
C GLN A 8 25.82 13.92 -33.74
N PRO A 9 26.24 14.12 -32.47
CA PRO A 9 25.93 13.17 -31.43
C PRO A 9 24.44 13.26 -31.07
N LEU A 10 23.75 12.15 -31.33
CA LEU A 10 22.44 11.81 -30.80
C LEU A 10 22.48 11.91 -29.27
N PHE A 11 21.53 12.67 -28.72
CA PHE A 11 21.05 12.64 -27.33
C PHE A 11 22.13 12.59 -26.24
N THR A 12 22.33 13.75 -25.59
CA THR A 12 23.01 13.84 -24.29
C THR A 12 22.45 12.84 -23.29
N ARG A 13 23.32 11.92 -22.83
CA ARG A 13 23.08 10.90 -21.80
C ARG A 13 22.72 11.48 -20.42
N ASN A 14 22.60 12.80 -20.27
CA ASN A 14 22.47 13.45 -18.97
C ASN A 14 21.12 14.16 -18.72
N SER A 15 20.08 13.91 -19.53
CA SER A 15 18.75 14.50 -19.35
C SER A 15 17.70 13.58 -18.72
N LEU A 16 18.11 12.54 -17.98
CA LEU A 16 17.18 11.65 -17.24
C LEU A 16 17.45 11.57 -15.73
N LYS A 17 18.54 12.20 -15.22
CA LYS A 17 18.87 12.17 -13.79
C LYS A 17 17.98 13.08 -12.94
N GLY A 18 17.35 14.09 -13.53
CA GLY A 18 16.54 15.09 -12.83
C GLY A 18 15.04 14.77 -12.73
N GLN A 19 14.55 13.73 -13.41
CA GLN A 19 13.10 13.46 -13.52
C GLN A 19 12.66 12.13 -12.89
N LEU A 20 13.60 11.32 -12.35
CA LEU A 20 13.30 10.03 -11.72
C LEU A 20 13.49 10.02 -10.19
N ILE A 21 13.96 11.12 -9.58
CA ILE A 21 14.20 11.23 -8.13
C ILE A 21 13.13 12.11 -7.46
N VAL A 22 11.89 12.02 -7.94
CA VAL A 22 10.70 12.30 -7.12
C VAL A 22 9.93 10.99 -6.96
N LEU A 23 10.66 9.91 -6.62
CA LEU A 23 10.06 8.81 -5.87
C LEU A 23 9.73 9.41 -4.51
N SER A 24 8.55 10.02 -4.46
CA SER A 24 7.84 10.45 -3.26
C SER A 24 8.20 9.49 -2.15
N LYS A 25 8.74 10.02 -1.05
CA LYS A 25 9.10 9.31 0.16
C LYS A 25 8.01 8.27 0.41
N ARG A 26 8.25 7.01 0.02
CA ARG A 26 7.32 5.94 0.35
C ARG A 26 7.31 5.98 1.86
N ASP A 27 6.15 6.14 2.46
CA ASP A 27 6.03 6.02 3.90
C ASP A 27 6.43 4.56 4.19
N THR A 28 7.71 4.35 4.52
CA THR A 28 8.31 3.02 4.67
C THR A 28 7.97 2.43 6.03
N THR A 29 7.27 3.19 6.87
CA THR A 29 6.73 2.74 8.14
C THR A 29 5.64 1.73 7.85
N PRO A 30 5.85 0.43 8.15
CA PRO A 30 4.80 -0.56 8.03
C PRO A 30 3.64 -0.12 8.92
N ARG A 31 2.41 -0.17 8.41
CA ARG A 31 1.19 0.17 9.15
C ARG A 31 0.24 -1.00 9.08
N HIS A 32 -0.54 -1.21 10.14
CA HIS A 32 -1.52 -2.28 10.14
C HIS A 32 -2.50 -2.10 8.97
N PRO A 33 -2.88 -3.18 8.24
CA PRO A 33 -3.79 -3.07 7.09
C PRO A 33 -5.11 -2.37 7.38
N GLY A 34 -5.63 -2.52 8.60
CA GLY A 34 -6.83 -1.81 9.08
C GLY A 34 -6.67 -0.28 9.15
N GLU A 35 -5.49 0.22 9.54
CA GLU A 35 -5.20 1.66 9.56
C GLU A 35 -5.10 2.22 8.14
N ILE A 36 -4.47 1.45 7.23
CA ILE A 36 -4.39 1.78 5.80
C ILE A 36 -5.80 1.81 5.20
N LEU A 37 -6.64 0.84 5.54
CA LEU A 37 -8.01 0.77 5.07
C LEU A 37 -8.81 2.02 5.49
N ASP A 38 -8.73 2.42 6.76
CA ASP A 38 -9.46 3.58 7.26
C ASP A 38 -9.00 4.88 6.57
N ALA A 39 -7.69 5.12 6.54
CA ALA A 39 -7.10 6.34 6.00
C ALA A 39 -7.27 6.49 4.49
N ASP A 40 -7.00 5.42 3.74
CA ASP A 40 -6.84 5.50 2.28
C ASP A 40 -8.11 5.07 1.54
N TYR A 41 -9.03 4.37 2.21
CA TYR A 41 -10.23 3.84 1.55
C TYR A 41 -11.55 4.31 2.16
N LEU A 42 -11.73 4.24 3.48
CA LEU A 42 -13.02 4.56 4.12
C LEU A 42 -13.25 6.07 4.21
N LYS A 43 -12.31 6.80 4.83
CA LYS A 43 -12.41 8.25 5.01
C LYS A 43 -12.58 9.02 3.69
N PRO A 44 -11.81 8.74 2.61
CA PRO A 44 -11.99 9.44 1.34
C PRO A 44 -13.35 9.17 0.68
N ARG A 45 -13.93 7.99 0.92
CA ARG A 45 -15.23 7.58 0.38
C ARG A 45 -16.41 7.86 1.32
N LYS A 46 -16.15 8.43 2.51
CA LYS A 46 -17.14 8.67 3.58
C LYS A 46 -17.91 7.41 3.99
N LEU A 47 -17.23 6.27 3.97
CA LEU A 47 -17.78 5.00 4.46
C LEU A 47 -17.50 4.89 5.97
N SER A 48 -18.52 4.51 6.74
CA SER A 48 -18.37 4.20 8.16
C SER A 48 -17.84 2.77 8.37
N HIS A 49 -17.37 2.46 9.57
CA HIS A 49 -17.03 1.08 9.94
C HIS A 49 -18.25 0.16 9.91
N TYR A 50 -19.45 0.71 10.14
CA TYR A 50 -20.70 -0.02 9.99
C TYR A 50 -20.98 -0.39 8.53
N ASP A 51 -20.76 0.55 7.59
CA ASP A 51 -20.89 0.27 6.15
C ASP A 51 -19.92 -0.82 5.73
N LEU A 52 -18.67 -0.75 6.20
CA LEU A 52 -17.68 -1.81 5.98
C LEU A 52 -18.18 -3.17 6.51
N ALA A 53 -18.66 -3.21 7.76
CA ALA A 53 -19.15 -4.44 8.37
C ALA A 53 -20.30 -5.06 7.56
N LYS A 54 -21.23 -4.22 7.08
CA LYS A 54 -22.34 -4.65 6.22
C LYS A 54 -21.86 -5.18 4.87
N SER A 55 -20.92 -4.49 4.21
CA SER A 55 -20.37 -4.91 2.92
C SER A 55 -19.58 -6.22 3.01
N LEU A 56 -18.89 -6.46 4.12
CA LEU A 56 -18.10 -7.67 4.33
C LEU A 56 -18.89 -8.82 4.98
N HIS A 57 -20.15 -8.59 5.34
CA HIS A 57 -20.98 -9.55 6.10
C HIS A 57 -20.34 -10.01 7.43
N ILE A 58 -19.65 -9.09 8.12
CA ILE A 58 -19.03 -9.33 9.43
C ILE A 58 -19.73 -8.51 10.52
N THR A 59 -19.40 -8.80 11.79
CA THR A 59 -19.91 -7.99 12.91
C THR A 59 -19.22 -6.62 12.94
N GLU A 60 -19.94 -5.60 13.41
CA GLU A 60 -19.37 -4.26 13.60
C GLU A 60 -18.20 -4.28 14.59
N THR A 61 -18.26 -5.12 15.63
CA THR A 61 -17.15 -5.35 16.55
C THR A 61 -15.90 -5.84 15.82
N MET A 62 -16.04 -6.77 14.88
CA MET A 62 -14.92 -7.28 14.10
C MET A 62 -14.34 -6.18 13.18
N ALA A 63 -15.20 -5.43 12.49
CA ALA A 63 -14.76 -4.30 11.67
C ALA A 63 -14.00 -3.25 12.52
N ASN A 64 -14.54 -2.85 13.67
CA ASN A 64 -13.89 -1.91 14.58
C ASN A 64 -12.54 -2.42 15.09
N ARG A 65 -12.46 -3.70 15.49
CA ARG A 65 -11.20 -4.31 15.94
C ARG A 65 -10.18 -4.39 14.81
N PHE A 66 -10.61 -4.67 13.58
CA PHE A 66 -9.73 -4.72 12.42
C PHE A 66 -9.16 -3.34 12.12
N ILE A 67 -10.02 -2.31 12.05
CA ILE A 67 -9.59 -0.92 11.82
C ILE A 67 -8.65 -0.44 12.91
N ALA A 68 -8.91 -0.79 14.18
CA ALA A 68 -8.06 -0.45 15.32
C ALA A 68 -6.75 -1.24 15.41
N GLY A 69 -6.45 -2.14 14.47
CA GLY A 69 -5.20 -2.91 14.45
C GLY A 69 -5.14 -4.08 15.44
N HIS A 70 -6.29 -4.50 15.98
CA HIS A 70 -6.35 -5.55 17.01
C HIS A 70 -6.52 -6.97 16.46
N ILE A 71 -6.87 -7.12 15.18
CA ILE A 71 -6.97 -8.42 14.51
C ILE A 71 -6.33 -8.33 13.13
N PRO A 72 -5.65 -9.39 12.66
CA PRO A 72 -5.02 -9.38 11.36
C PRO A 72 -6.06 -9.50 10.23
N VAL A 73 -5.60 -9.30 9.00
CA VAL A 73 -6.31 -9.73 7.80
C VAL A 73 -6.46 -11.25 7.83
N ASN A 74 -7.70 -11.74 7.78
CA ASN A 74 -8.03 -13.14 7.54
C ASN A 74 -8.69 -13.32 6.17
N ASP A 75 -8.96 -14.57 5.76
CA ASP A 75 -9.53 -14.87 4.44
C ASP A 75 -10.83 -14.11 4.15
N VAL A 76 -11.75 -14.04 5.12
CA VAL A 76 -13.03 -13.32 4.98
C VAL A 76 -12.79 -11.83 4.71
N ILE A 77 -11.86 -11.21 5.45
CA ILE A 77 -11.49 -9.81 5.27
C ILE A 77 -10.78 -9.62 3.93
N ALA A 78 -9.79 -10.45 3.58
CA ALA A 78 -9.02 -10.32 2.34
C ALA A 78 -9.93 -10.39 1.11
N PHE A 79 -10.78 -11.42 1.00
CA PHE A 79 -11.72 -11.56 -0.11
C PHE A 79 -12.78 -10.47 -0.11
N GLY A 80 -13.31 -10.11 1.07
CA GLY A 80 -14.32 -9.06 1.20
C GLY A 80 -13.80 -7.68 0.77
N LEU A 81 -12.59 -7.32 1.18
CA LEU A 81 -11.94 -6.07 0.77
C LEU A 81 -11.56 -6.07 -0.72
N GLY A 82 -11.06 -7.20 -1.23
CA GLY A 82 -10.77 -7.34 -2.66
C GLY A 82 -12.02 -7.11 -3.52
N HIS A 83 -13.15 -7.70 -3.13
CA HIS A 83 -14.42 -7.50 -3.81
C HIS A 83 -14.94 -6.05 -3.67
N LEU A 84 -14.95 -5.50 -2.46
CA LEU A 84 -15.50 -4.17 -2.17
C LEU A 84 -14.74 -3.04 -2.89
N PHE A 85 -13.41 -3.15 -2.99
CA PHE A 85 -12.57 -2.09 -3.55
C PHE A 85 -12.03 -2.39 -4.93
N HIS A 86 -12.42 -3.52 -5.53
CA HIS A 86 -11.93 -3.97 -6.84
C HIS A 86 -10.39 -4.11 -6.88
N GLU A 87 -9.83 -4.60 -5.79
CA GLU A 87 -8.40 -4.89 -5.63
C GLU A 87 -8.20 -6.40 -5.48
N SER A 88 -6.96 -6.85 -5.63
CA SER A 88 -6.62 -8.26 -5.38
C SER A 88 -6.64 -8.55 -3.86
N PRO A 89 -7.27 -9.65 -3.40
CA PRO A 89 -7.21 -10.07 -1.99
C PRO A 89 -5.78 -10.24 -1.47
N GLU A 90 -4.87 -10.71 -2.34
CA GLU A 90 -3.45 -10.91 -2.06
C GLU A 90 -2.74 -9.61 -1.68
N LEU A 91 -3.22 -8.46 -2.17
CA LEU A 91 -2.71 -7.15 -1.76
C LEU A 91 -2.85 -6.93 -0.24
N TRP A 92 -4.00 -7.32 0.33
CA TRP A 92 -4.29 -7.14 1.74
C TRP A 92 -3.50 -8.14 2.60
N VAL A 93 -3.36 -9.37 2.13
CA VAL A 93 -2.51 -10.39 2.76
C VAL A 93 -1.06 -9.91 2.81
N ARG A 94 -0.52 -9.42 1.70
CA ARG A 94 0.85 -8.90 1.64
C ARG A 94 1.07 -7.72 2.59
N ARG A 95 0.10 -6.81 2.71
CA ARG A 95 0.19 -5.71 3.69
C ARG A 95 0.23 -6.24 5.13
N GLN A 96 -0.47 -7.32 5.43
CA GLN A 96 -0.40 -7.97 6.74
C GLN A 96 0.99 -8.58 6.97
N GLU A 97 1.53 -9.30 5.98
CA GLU A 97 2.88 -9.88 6.06
C GLU A 97 3.95 -8.81 6.30
N ASP A 98 3.90 -7.69 5.56
CA ASP A 98 4.83 -6.57 5.72
C ASP A 98 4.74 -5.96 7.14
N TRP A 99 3.53 -5.87 7.71
CA TRP A 99 3.31 -5.40 9.08
C TRP A 99 3.82 -6.40 10.13
N ASP A 100 3.48 -7.68 9.98
CA ASP A 100 3.85 -8.73 10.93
C ASP A 100 5.38 -8.90 11.01
N LEU A 101 6.07 -8.83 9.87
CA LEU A 101 7.54 -8.84 9.81
C LEU A 101 8.15 -7.66 10.56
N ALA A 102 7.55 -6.47 10.45
CA ALA A 102 8.03 -5.28 11.13
C ALA A 102 7.87 -5.39 12.65
N GLN A 103 6.71 -5.87 13.10
CA GLN A 103 6.42 -6.07 14.51
C GLN A 103 7.33 -7.13 15.14
N ALA A 104 7.61 -8.21 14.41
CA ALA A 104 8.53 -9.25 14.86
C ALA A 104 9.98 -8.73 14.98
N ALA A 105 10.44 -7.93 14.01
CA ALA A 105 11.76 -7.34 14.05
C ALA A 105 11.95 -6.37 15.23
N GLU A 106 10.91 -5.62 15.61
CA GLU A 106 10.93 -4.75 16.79
C GLU A 106 11.00 -5.57 18.08
N SER A 107 10.18 -6.63 18.20
CA SER A 107 10.16 -7.46 19.42
C SER A 107 11.45 -8.25 19.67
N ASP A 108 12.19 -8.59 18.61
CA ASP A 108 13.48 -9.29 18.71
C ASP A 108 14.63 -8.35 19.13
N SER A 109 14.41 -7.03 19.12
CA SER A 109 15.43 -6.02 19.43
C SER A 109 15.47 -5.57 20.90
N ASP A 110 14.55 -6.07 21.72
CA ASP A 110 14.50 -5.92 23.19
C ASP A 110 15.16 -7.12 23.93
#